data_AF-A0A2K1K7G6-F1
#
_entry.id   AF-A0A2K1K7G6-F1
#
_cell.length_a   1.000
_cell.length_b   1.000
_cell.length_c   1.000
_cell.angle_alpha   90.00
_cell.angle_beta   90.00
_cell.angle_gamma   90.00
#
_symmetry.space_group_name_H-M   'P 1'
#
loop_
_entity.id
_entity.type
_entity.pdbx_description
1 polymer ?
#
loop_
_entity_poly.entity_id
_entity_poly.type
_entity_poly.pdbx_seq_one_letter_code
_entity_poly.pdbx_strand_id
1 'polypeptide(L)'
;MGTEDGMHFLSSTMPENLSLLSSPKKFMRKYLRVFNFLWRLKRMEHATWQAMKPYCMIARVESNNEGGGRSQLALVLRRCQTLRNEMNHFVTKLQYYITFEVLEYSWSNFLEEMEEAHDLDELIAAHVKYLDSILEKALLDERSQLLCKTLFSLVDLILRFRAFADRLYENARNFQTSRYETSLRPTEKNDTFSKSRSGQRELSTAQLSGDFLAYLGDEMDWVAVEYSSLLEGFIAQLPGQHIDLKFLSFRLDFSEYYTRLHTGMSTIPIRLHRTPINVLKPSISTELDLV
;
A
#
# COMPACT_ATOMS: atom_id res chain seq x y z
N MET A 1 14.07 3.33 -28.01
CA MET A 1 13.51 2.57 -29.14
C MET A 1 13.28 1.15 -28.65
N GLY A 2 12.05 0.78 -28.27
CA GLY A 2 11.77 -0.53 -27.67
C GLY A 2 10.55 -0.57 -26.73
N THR A 3 9.45 0.08 -27.10
CA THR A 3 8.24 0.16 -26.24
C THR A 3 6.96 -0.39 -26.89
N GLU A 4 7.03 -1.07 -28.03
CA GLU A 4 5.83 -1.54 -28.74
C GLU A 4 5.62 -3.07 -28.72
N ASP A 5 6.66 -3.88 -28.50
CA ASP A 5 6.55 -5.35 -28.65
C ASP A 5 5.90 -6.10 -27.47
N GLY A 6 5.65 -5.42 -26.33
CA GLY A 6 5.08 -6.05 -25.13
C GLY A 6 3.56 -6.20 -25.13
N MET A 7 2.83 -5.53 -26.03
CA MET A 7 1.35 -5.49 -26.02
C MET A 7 0.68 -6.39 -27.06
N HIS A 8 1.44 -7.02 -27.96
CA HIS A 8 0.90 -7.96 -28.94
C HIS A 8 0.49 -9.31 -28.34
N PHE A 9 0.94 -9.65 -27.13
CA PHE A 9 0.69 -10.97 -26.53
C PHE A 9 -0.72 -11.14 -25.94
N LEU A 10 -1.47 -10.04 -25.74
CA LEU A 10 -2.77 -10.05 -25.06
C LEU A 10 -3.91 -9.56 -25.96
N SER A 11 -3.61 -9.20 -27.19
CA SER A 11 -4.63 -8.99 -28.21
C SER A 11 -4.95 -10.35 -28.83
N SER A 12 -6.05 -10.96 -28.43
CA SER A 12 -6.56 -12.14 -29.12
C SER A 12 -6.78 -11.79 -30.60
N THR A 13 -6.02 -12.42 -31.50
CA THR A 13 -6.23 -12.31 -32.94
C THR A 13 -7.47 -13.13 -33.26
N MET A 14 -8.61 -12.45 -33.36
CA MET A 14 -9.91 -13.05 -33.61
C MET A 14 -9.94 -13.63 -35.05
N PRO A 15 -10.42 -14.86 -35.27
CA PRO A 15 -10.45 -15.47 -36.61
C PRO A 15 -11.37 -14.72 -37.58
N GLU A 16 -11.03 -14.75 -38.88
CA GLU A 16 -11.59 -13.89 -39.93
C GLU A 16 -13.13 -13.96 -40.07
N ASN A 17 -13.73 -15.09 -39.73
CA ASN A 17 -15.19 -15.31 -39.75
C ASN A 17 -15.96 -14.43 -38.74
N LEU A 18 -15.35 -14.06 -37.61
CA LEU A 18 -15.94 -13.10 -36.66
C LEU A 18 -15.51 -11.64 -36.92
N SER A 19 -14.50 -11.43 -37.76
CA SER A 19 -14.04 -10.08 -38.13
C SER A 19 -14.98 -9.34 -39.09
N LEU A 20 -15.91 -10.06 -39.73
CA LEU A 20 -16.96 -9.54 -40.60
C LEU A 20 -18.05 -8.76 -39.86
N LEU A 21 -18.19 -8.96 -38.54
CA LEU A 21 -19.06 -8.14 -37.71
C LEU A 21 -18.42 -6.76 -37.57
N SER A 22 -19.06 -5.68 -38.02
CA SER A 22 -18.45 -4.35 -38.22
C SER A 22 -17.97 -3.62 -36.94
N SER A 23 -18.07 -4.24 -35.76
CA SER A 23 -17.77 -3.65 -34.45
C SER A 23 -16.52 -4.14 -33.67
N PRO A 24 -15.54 -4.90 -34.20
CA PRO A 24 -14.53 -5.55 -33.35
C PRO A 24 -13.61 -4.51 -32.70
N LYS A 25 -13.27 -3.45 -33.45
CA LYS A 25 -12.44 -2.33 -32.97
C LYS A 25 -13.08 -1.53 -31.83
N LYS A 26 -14.42 -1.52 -31.71
CA LYS A 26 -15.12 -0.85 -30.62
C LYS A 26 -15.08 -1.71 -29.35
N PHE A 27 -15.38 -3.00 -29.48
CA PHE A 27 -15.33 -3.96 -28.38
C PHE A 27 -13.92 -4.15 -27.84
N MET A 28 -12.92 -4.29 -28.72
CA MET A 28 -11.52 -4.46 -28.31
C MET A 28 -10.98 -3.30 -27.49
N ARG A 29 -11.45 -2.06 -27.74
CA ARG A 29 -11.07 -0.90 -26.91
C ARG A 29 -11.65 -0.98 -25.50
N LYS A 30 -12.91 -1.44 -25.36
CA LYS A 30 -13.54 -1.66 -24.04
C LYS A 30 -12.78 -2.75 -23.27
N TYR A 31 -12.49 -3.88 -23.92
CA TYR A 31 -11.70 -4.95 -23.32
C TYR A 31 -10.30 -4.51 -22.91
N LEU A 32 -9.57 -3.77 -23.74
CA LEU A 32 -8.24 -3.28 -23.41
C LEU A 32 -8.29 -2.33 -22.19
N ARG A 33 -9.33 -1.51 -22.07
CA ARG A 33 -9.53 -0.61 -20.92
C ARG A 33 -9.78 -1.40 -19.63
N VAL A 34 -10.63 -2.41 -19.67
CA VAL A 34 -10.86 -3.33 -18.54
C VAL A 34 -9.59 -4.09 -18.19
N PHE A 35 -8.89 -4.65 -19.19
CA PHE A 35 -7.65 -5.37 -19.00
C PHE A 35 -6.58 -4.53 -18.31
N ASN A 36 -6.35 -3.30 -18.79
CA ASN A 36 -5.38 -2.39 -18.19
C ASN A 36 -5.71 -2.06 -16.73
N PHE A 37 -6.99 -1.91 -16.40
CA PHE A 37 -7.44 -1.71 -15.03
C PHE A 37 -7.17 -2.93 -14.15
N LEU A 38 -7.56 -4.12 -14.61
CA LEU A 38 -7.33 -5.39 -13.90
C LEU A 38 -5.83 -5.64 -13.69
N TRP A 39 -5.02 -5.35 -14.70
CA TRP A 39 -3.57 -5.47 -14.60
C TRP A 39 -2.97 -4.55 -13.54
N ARG A 40 -3.44 -3.29 -13.46
CA ARG A 40 -3.03 -2.36 -12.40
C ARG A 40 -3.42 -2.87 -11.01
N LEU A 41 -4.64 -3.39 -10.86
CA LEU A 41 -5.08 -4.02 -9.61
C LEU A 41 -4.20 -5.21 -9.23
N LYS A 42 -3.88 -6.08 -10.20
CA LYS A 42 -3.05 -7.25 -9.95
C LYS A 42 -1.62 -6.88 -9.55
N ARG A 43 -1.07 -5.82 -10.16
CA ARG A 43 0.23 -5.26 -9.78
C ARG A 43 0.24 -4.74 -8.35
N MET A 44 -0.85 -4.09 -7.92
CA MET A 44 -1.01 -3.60 -6.56
C MET A 44 -1.07 -4.75 -5.54
N GLU A 45 -1.88 -5.78 -5.79
CA GLU A 45 -1.96 -7.01 -4.98
C GLU A 45 -0.59 -7.69 -4.85
N HIS A 46 0.13 -7.83 -5.96
CA HIS A 46 1.46 -8.40 -5.94
C HIS A 46 2.45 -7.53 -5.14
N ALA A 47 2.34 -6.20 -5.22
CA ALA A 47 3.20 -5.28 -4.48
C ALA A 47 2.99 -5.39 -2.95
N THR A 48 1.75 -5.45 -2.48
CA THR A 48 1.45 -5.63 -1.05
C THR A 48 1.89 -7.00 -0.54
N TRP A 49 1.77 -8.05 -1.37
CA TRP A 49 2.28 -9.38 -1.06
C TRP A 49 3.81 -9.41 -0.95
N GLN A 50 4.55 -8.77 -1.87
CA GLN A 50 6.01 -8.74 -1.78
C GLN A 50 6.50 -8.02 -0.52
N ALA A 51 5.82 -6.94 -0.12
CA ALA A 51 6.09 -6.22 1.12
C ALA A 51 5.82 -7.04 2.40
N MET A 52 5.22 -8.24 2.29
CA MET A 52 4.94 -9.16 3.40
C MET A 52 6.16 -9.97 3.87
N LYS A 53 7.19 -10.16 3.03
CA LYS A 53 8.33 -11.04 3.34
C LYS A 53 9.21 -10.67 4.57
N PRO A 54 9.28 -9.43 5.08
CA PRO A 54 10.21 -9.06 6.16
C PRO A 54 9.68 -9.23 7.59
N TYR A 55 8.54 -9.92 7.81
CA TYR A 55 7.98 -10.17 9.15
C TYR A 55 8.97 -10.75 10.17
N CYS A 56 9.94 -11.56 9.72
CA CYS A 56 10.96 -12.15 10.60
C CYS A 56 11.97 -11.14 11.18
N MET A 57 12.04 -9.90 10.66
CA MET A 57 13.02 -8.90 11.11
C MET A 57 12.57 -8.16 12.37
N ILE A 58 11.27 -7.94 12.57
CA ILE A 58 10.75 -7.15 13.70
C ILE A 58 10.93 -7.91 15.02
N ALA A 59 10.58 -9.20 15.05
CA ALA A 59 10.76 -10.05 16.23
C ALA A 59 12.23 -10.11 16.72
N ARG A 60 13.20 -9.95 15.81
CA ARG A 60 14.63 -9.99 16.12
C ARG A 60 15.19 -8.65 16.59
N VAL A 61 14.58 -7.53 16.21
CA VAL A 61 14.95 -6.19 16.72
C VAL A 61 14.50 -6.02 18.17
N GLU A 62 13.34 -6.58 18.54
CA GLU A 62 12.74 -6.46 19.88
C GLU A 62 13.44 -7.31 20.96
N SER A 63 14.03 -8.45 20.59
CA SER A 63 14.65 -9.39 21.54
C SER A 63 15.96 -8.87 22.18
N ASN A 64 16.52 -7.74 21.74
CA ASN A 64 17.88 -7.32 22.12
C ASN A 64 17.90 -5.84 22.55
N ASN A 65 17.39 -5.59 23.75
CA ASN A 65 16.85 -4.30 24.20
C ASN A 65 17.86 -3.40 24.95
N GLU A 66 18.98 -3.03 24.30
CA GLU A 66 20.05 -2.23 24.95
C GLU A 66 20.42 -0.93 24.21
N GLY A 67 19.46 -0.13 23.73
CA GLY A 67 19.79 1.23 23.23
C GLY A 67 18.64 2.06 22.65
N GLY A 68 18.65 3.37 22.89
CA GLY A 68 17.57 4.31 22.52
C GLY A 68 17.21 4.36 21.03
N GLY A 69 18.20 4.26 20.13
CA GLY A 69 17.96 4.22 18.67
C GLY A 69 17.24 2.95 18.19
N ARG A 70 17.38 1.82 18.91
CA ARG A 70 16.70 0.55 18.56
C ARG A 70 15.21 0.60 18.87
N SER A 71 14.84 1.30 19.95
CA SER A 71 13.46 1.53 20.32
C SER A 71 12.73 2.36 19.25
N GLN A 72 13.37 3.42 18.74
CA GLN A 72 12.79 4.25 17.68
C GLN A 72 12.61 3.48 16.37
N LEU A 73 13.62 2.73 15.91
CA LEU A 73 13.50 1.89 14.71
C LEU A 73 12.41 0.83 14.85
N ALA A 74 12.31 0.15 16.01
CA ALA A 74 11.25 -0.82 16.27
C ALA A 74 9.86 -0.19 16.19
N LEU A 75 9.69 1.04 16.71
CA LEU A 75 8.44 1.78 16.60
C LEU A 75 8.09 2.10 15.14
N VAL A 76 9.03 2.64 14.35
CA VAL A 76 8.79 2.95 12.94
C VAL A 76 8.43 1.68 12.14
N LEU A 77 9.12 0.56 12.41
CA LEU A 77 8.82 -0.74 11.80
C LEU A 77 7.41 -1.25 12.15
N ARG A 78 7.00 -1.18 13.43
CA ARG A 78 5.66 -1.58 13.86
C ARG A 78 4.58 -0.75 13.15
N ARG A 79 4.77 0.57 13.08
CA ARG A 79 3.84 1.48 12.41
C ARG A 79 3.76 1.20 10.91
N CYS A 80 4.91 0.94 10.28
CA CYS A 80 4.97 0.49 8.89
C CYS A 80 4.16 -0.81 8.66
N GLN A 81 4.22 -1.78 9.58
CA GLN A 81 3.39 -3.00 9.47
C GLN A 81 1.90 -2.72 9.59
N THR A 82 1.51 -1.86 10.54
CA THR A 82 0.11 -1.45 10.70
C THR A 82 -0.42 -0.83 9.40
N LEU A 83 0.29 0.15 8.85
CA LEU A 83 -0.09 0.80 7.59
C LEU A 83 -0.14 -0.19 6.42
N ARG A 84 0.83 -1.11 6.35
CA ARG A 84 0.85 -2.18 5.35
C ARG A 84 -0.39 -3.08 5.46
N ASN A 85 -0.80 -3.44 6.69
CA ASN A 85 -1.98 -4.27 6.91
C ASN A 85 -3.27 -3.56 6.49
N GLU A 86 -3.38 -2.25 6.76
CA GLU A 86 -4.49 -1.41 6.30
C GLU A 86 -4.55 -1.34 4.77
N MET A 87 -3.41 -1.06 4.12
CA MET A 87 -3.30 -1.08 2.66
C MET A 87 -3.67 -2.46 2.08
N ASN A 88 -3.17 -3.55 2.67
CA ASN A 88 -3.48 -4.89 2.20
C ASN A 88 -4.96 -5.25 2.37
N HIS A 89 -5.60 -4.79 3.45
CA HIS A 89 -7.03 -4.95 3.64
C HIS A 89 -7.81 -4.27 2.52
N PHE A 90 -7.51 -3.00 2.24
CA PHE A 90 -8.12 -2.26 1.13
C PHE A 90 -7.96 -2.98 -0.21
N VAL A 91 -6.73 -3.37 -0.57
CA VAL A 91 -6.42 -4.07 -1.82
C VAL A 91 -7.19 -5.37 -1.95
N THR A 92 -7.21 -6.16 -0.88
CA THR A 92 -7.90 -7.46 -0.86
C THR A 92 -9.41 -7.26 -1.05
N LYS A 93 -10.03 -6.33 -0.32
CA LYS A 93 -11.47 -6.06 -0.44
C LYS A 93 -11.85 -5.54 -1.83
N LEU A 94 -11.04 -4.66 -2.41
CA LEU A 94 -11.26 -4.18 -3.78
C LEU A 94 -11.13 -5.31 -4.81
N GLN A 95 -10.13 -6.18 -4.67
CA GLN A 95 -9.97 -7.32 -5.57
C GLN A 95 -11.17 -8.27 -5.51
N TYR A 96 -11.66 -8.57 -4.30
CA TYR A 96 -12.85 -9.41 -4.12
C TYR A 96 -14.08 -8.80 -4.81
N TYR A 97 -14.30 -7.49 -4.64
CA TYR A 97 -15.38 -6.79 -5.32
C TYR A 97 -15.28 -6.92 -6.84
N ILE A 98 -14.12 -6.57 -7.42
CA ILE A 98 -13.95 -6.61 -8.88
C ILE A 98 -14.08 -8.03 -9.43
N THR A 99 -13.51 -9.03 -8.75
CA THR A 99 -13.50 -10.41 -9.25
C THR A 99 -14.89 -11.04 -9.15
N PHE A 100 -15.53 -10.96 -7.98
CA PHE A 100 -16.74 -11.73 -7.71
C PHE A 100 -18.02 -10.93 -7.95
N GLU A 101 -18.07 -9.66 -7.56
CA GLU A 101 -19.29 -8.86 -7.69
C GLU A 101 -19.42 -8.20 -9.06
N VAL A 102 -18.29 -7.92 -9.73
CA VAL A 102 -18.30 -7.29 -11.06
C VAL A 102 -18.12 -8.33 -12.16
N LEU A 103 -16.99 -9.03 -12.19
CA LEU A 103 -16.65 -9.92 -13.30
C LEU A 103 -17.51 -11.20 -13.30
N GLU A 104 -17.49 -11.97 -12.22
CA GLU A 104 -18.23 -13.23 -12.14
C GLU A 104 -19.74 -13.02 -12.32
N TYR A 105 -20.31 -12.06 -11.58
CA TYR A 105 -21.74 -11.75 -11.70
C TYR A 105 -22.14 -11.29 -13.11
N SER A 106 -21.37 -10.38 -13.73
CA SER A 106 -21.68 -9.94 -15.10
C SER A 106 -21.52 -11.09 -16.11
N TRP A 107 -20.57 -11.99 -15.89
CA TRP A 107 -20.34 -13.15 -16.74
C TRP A 107 -21.49 -14.16 -16.66
N SER A 108 -21.98 -14.48 -15.46
CA SER A 108 -23.15 -15.35 -15.29
C SER A 108 -24.38 -14.78 -16.02
N ASN A 109 -24.69 -13.49 -15.83
CA ASN A 109 -25.81 -12.84 -16.52
C ASN A 109 -25.65 -12.89 -18.05
N PHE A 110 -24.42 -12.70 -18.55
CA PHE A 110 -24.15 -12.78 -19.99
C PHE A 110 -24.36 -14.18 -20.55
N LEU A 111 -23.98 -15.23 -19.81
CA LEU A 111 -24.22 -16.61 -20.24
C LEU A 111 -25.70 -16.93 -20.33
N GLU A 112 -26.50 -16.49 -19.36
CA GLU A 112 -27.97 -16.64 -19.38
C GLU A 112 -28.57 -15.93 -20.61
N GLU A 113 -28.20 -14.66 -20.83
CA GLU A 113 -28.69 -13.89 -21.99
C GLU A 113 -28.21 -14.47 -23.33
N MET A 114 -27.02 -15.07 -23.36
CA MET A 114 -26.49 -15.75 -24.55
C MET A 114 -27.26 -17.03 -24.88
N GLU A 115 -27.69 -17.79 -23.86
CA GLU A 115 -28.51 -19.00 -24.05
C GLU A 115 -29.94 -18.67 -24.50
N GLU A 116 -30.47 -17.52 -24.08
CA GLU A 116 -31.81 -17.04 -24.48
C GLU A 116 -31.85 -16.32 -25.83
N ALA A 117 -30.70 -15.95 -26.42
CA ALA A 117 -30.64 -15.19 -27.66
C ALA A 117 -31.05 -16.03 -28.88
N HIS A 118 -32.01 -15.54 -29.66
CA HIS A 118 -32.55 -16.22 -30.84
C HIS A 118 -31.84 -15.81 -32.13
N ASP A 119 -31.26 -14.61 -32.16
CA ASP A 119 -30.55 -14.07 -33.32
C ASP A 119 -29.18 -13.46 -32.95
N LEU A 120 -28.44 -13.08 -33.99
CA LEU A 120 -27.10 -12.51 -33.84
C LEU A 120 -27.14 -11.10 -33.24
N ASP A 121 -28.20 -10.34 -33.47
CA ASP A 121 -28.31 -8.96 -32.99
C ASP A 121 -28.59 -8.92 -31.48
N GLU A 122 -29.43 -9.83 -30.98
CA GLU A 122 -29.67 -10.11 -29.56
C GLU A 122 -28.38 -10.54 -28.86
N LEU A 123 -27.60 -11.43 -29.47
CA LEU A 123 -26.31 -11.85 -28.94
C LEU A 123 -25.32 -10.67 -28.83
N ILE A 124 -25.27 -9.80 -29.86
CA ILE A 124 -24.43 -8.60 -29.85
C ILE A 124 -24.91 -7.63 -28.77
N ALA A 125 -26.22 -7.46 -28.61
CA ALA A 125 -26.79 -6.58 -27.59
C ALA A 125 -26.45 -7.07 -26.17
N ALA A 126 -26.57 -8.38 -25.91
CA ALA A 126 -26.17 -9.00 -24.65
C ALA A 126 -24.67 -8.79 -24.37
N HIS A 127 -23.83 -8.91 -25.40
CA HIS A 127 -22.38 -8.69 -25.28
C HIS A 127 -22.01 -7.22 -24.99
N VAL A 128 -22.69 -6.27 -25.65
CA VAL A 128 -22.55 -4.83 -25.36
C VAL A 128 -22.93 -4.56 -23.91
N LYS A 129 -24.07 -5.09 -23.46
CA LYS A 129 -24.58 -4.93 -22.09
C LYS A 129 -23.62 -5.52 -21.05
N TYR A 130 -23.05 -6.69 -21.31
CA TYR A 130 -22.02 -7.31 -20.47
C TYR A 130 -20.82 -6.38 -20.26
N LEU A 131 -20.27 -5.84 -21.34
CA LEU A 131 -19.10 -4.95 -21.28
C LEU A 131 -19.42 -3.62 -20.59
N ASP A 132 -20.59 -3.05 -20.84
CA ASP A 132 -20.99 -1.78 -20.22
C ASP A 132 -21.26 -1.97 -18.72
N SER A 133 -21.86 -3.09 -18.31
CA SER A 133 -22.01 -3.46 -16.89
C SER A 133 -20.65 -3.53 -16.19
N ILE A 134 -19.65 -4.18 -16.80
CA ILE A 134 -18.30 -4.24 -16.21
C ILE A 134 -17.68 -2.84 -16.11
N LEU A 135 -17.77 -2.02 -17.17
CA LEU A 135 -17.18 -0.69 -17.16
C LEU A 135 -17.81 0.22 -16.10
N GLU A 136 -19.13 0.17 -15.94
CA GLU A 136 -19.85 0.93 -14.91
C GLU A 136 -19.46 0.49 -13.51
N LYS A 137 -19.58 -0.81 -13.22
CA LYS A 137 -19.34 -1.35 -11.88
C LYS A 137 -17.87 -1.36 -11.49
N ALA A 138 -16.94 -1.47 -12.44
CA ALA A 138 -15.50 -1.38 -12.19
C ALA A 138 -14.98 0.07 -12.04
N LEU A 139 -15.87 1.08 -11.94
CA LEU A 139 -15.52 2.51 -11.83
C LEU A 139 -14.81 3.08 -13.07
N LEU A 140 -14.98 2.44 -14.23
CA LEU A 140 -14.34 2.86 -15.48
C LEU A 140 -15.24 3.74 -16.36
N ASP A 141 -16.48 3.99 -15.96
CA ASP A 141 -17.42 4.87 -16.65
C ASP A 141 -17.08 6.36 -16.47
N GLU A 142 -17.62 7.22 -17.34
CA GLU A 142 -17.39 8.68 -17.33
C GLU A 142 -17.89 9.34 -16.04
N ARG A 143 -18.99 8.84 -15.48
CA ARG A 143 -19.57 9.31 -14.21
C ARG A 143 -18.65 9.07 -13.00
N SER A 144 -17.85 8.00 -13.06
CA SER A 144 -16.96 7.56 -11.99
C SER A 144 -15.51 8.05 -12.17
N GLN A 145 -15.24 8.96 -13.11
CA GLN A 145 -13.86 9.42 -13.39
C GLN A 145 -13.14 9.99 -12.16
N LEU A 146 -13.83 10.77 -11.32
CA LEU A 146 -13.23 11.34 -10.11
C LEU A 146 -12.83 10.24 -9.11
N LEU A 147 -13.72 9.28 -8.89
CA LEU A 147 -13.47 8.11 -8.05
C LEU A 147 -12.33 7.25 -8.60
N CYS A 148 -12.31 7.03 -9.91
CA CYS A 148 -11.26 6.28 -10.60
C CYS A 148 -9.89 6.96 -10.42
N LYS A 149 -9.83 8.30 -10.52
CA LYS A 149 -8.61 9.08 -10.25
C LYS A 149 -8.15 8.93 -8.79
N THR A 150 -9.07 9.00 -7.83
CA THR A 150 -8.75 8.79 -6.42
C THR A 150 -8.23 7.37 -6.17
N LEU A 151 -8.86 6.36 -6.78
CA LEU A 151 -8.41 4.97 -6.73
C LEU A 151 -7.00 4.81 -7.32
N PHE A 152 -6.71 5.40 -8.47
CA PHE A 152 -5.36 5.33 -9.04
C PHE A 152 -4.33 6.08 -8.18
N SER A 153 -4.72 7.18 -7.55
CA SER A 153 -3.84 7.88 -6.59
C SER A 153 -3.52 7.00 -5.37
N LEU A 154 -4.51 6.24 -4.87
CA LEU A 154 -4.31 5.22 -3.84
C LEU A 154 -3.38 4.09 -4.31
N VAL A 155 -3.58 3.58 -5.52
CA VAL A 155 -2.71 2.55 -6.12
C VAL A 155 -1.27 3.04 -6.19
N ASP A 156 -1.06 4.25 -6.70
CA ASP A 156 0.28 4.85 -6.86
C ASP A 156 0.94 5.10 -5.49
N LEU A 157 0.16 5.52 -4.48
CA LEU A 157 0.64 5.66 -3.11
C LEU A 157 1.07 4.31 -2.52
N ILE A 158 0.28 3.24 -2.69
CA ILE A 158 0.62 1.89 -2.20
C ILE A 158 1.90 1.39 -2.88
N LEU A 159 2.07 1.67 -4.18
CA LEU A 159 3.30 1.33 -4.90
C LEU A 159 4.51 2.14 -4.42
N ARG A 160 4.36 3.43 -4.10
CA ARG A 160 5.41 4.24 -3.47
C ARG A 160 5.76 3.72 -2.08
N PHE A 161 4.76 3.38 -1.27
CA PHE A 161 4.93 2.82 0.07
C PHE A 161 5.77 1.55 0.05
N ARG A 162 5.62 0.69 -0.96
CA ARG A 162 6.48 -0.49 -1.12
C ARG A 162 7.96 -0.11 -1.17
N ALA A 163 8.34 0.86 -2.01
CA ALA A 163 9.74 1.28 -2.12
C ALA A 163 10.28 1.88 -0.82
N PHE A 164 9.43 2.64 -0.10
CA PHE A 164 9.75 3.14 1.24
C PHE A 164 9.96 2.00 2.24
N ALA A 165 9.06 1.02 2.26
CA ALA A 165 9.13 -0.13 3.16
C ALA A 165 10.40 -0.95 2.88
N ASP A 166 10.73 -1.22 1.61
CA ASP A 166 11.95 -1.92 1.21
C ASP A 166 13.21 -1.20 1.72
N ARG A 167 13.28 0.14 1.59
CA ARG A 167 14.36 0.97 2.17
C ARG A 167 14.43 0.81 3.70
N LEU A 168 13.29 0.91 4.39
CA LEU A 168 13.21 0.79 5.84
C LEU A 168 13.72 -0.58 6.32
N TYR A 169 13.36 -1.66 5.63
CA TYR A 169 13.81 -3.01 5.95
C TYR A 169 15.30 -3.20 5.69
N GLU A 170 15.83 -2.69 4.58
CA GLU A 170 17.26 -2.76 4.29
C GLU A 170 18.08 -2.01 5.34
N ASN A 171 17.62 -0.82 5.75
CA ASN A 171 18.24 -0.09 6.85
C ASN A 171 18.22 -0.89 8.15
N ALA A 172 17.06 -1.48 8.51
CA ALA A 172 16.95 -2.31 9.69
C ALA A 172 17.88 -3.53 9.66
N ARG A 173 18.12 -4.12 8.48
CA ARG A 173 19.07 -5.21 8.27
C ARG A 173 20.51 -4.73 8.44
N ASN A 174 20.88 -3.59 7.87
CA ASN A 174 22.25 -3.05 7.96
C ASN A 174 22.65 -2.68 9.39
N PHE A 175 21.72 -2.14 10.19
CA PHE A 175 21.94 -1.93 11.63
C PHE A 175 22.23 -3.22 12.40
N GLN A 176 21.73 -4.37 11.94
CA GLN A 176 22.02 -5.67 12.55
C GLN A 176 23.40 -6.20 12.11
N THR A 177 23.71 -6.14 10.81
CA THR A 177 24.97 -6.65 10.25
C THR A 177 26.19 -5.93 10.82
N SER A 178 26.16 -4.59 10.88
CA SER A 178 27.25 -3.78 11.44
C SER A 178 27.57 -4.15 12.89
N ARG A 179 26.57 -4.62 13.66
CA ARG A 179 26.77 -5.08 15.04
C ARG A 179 27.34 -6.48 15.13
N TYR A 180 26.96 -7.39 14.24
CA TYR A 180 27.59 -8.72 14.19
C TYR A 180 29.09 -8.58 13.89
N GLU A 181 29.46 -7.70 12.95
CA GLU A 181 30.85 -7.39 12.63
C GLU A 181 31.60 -6.71 13.79
N THR A 182 30.94 -5.81 14.53
CA THR A 182 31.53 -5.17 15.72
C THR A 182 31.73 -6.16 16.88
N SER A 183 30.79 -7.10 17.07
CA SER A 183 30.87 -8.13 18.11
C SER A 183 31.88 -9.24 17.81
N LEU A 184 32.26 -9.43 16.55
CA LEU A 184 33.23 -10.44 16.12
C LEU A 184 34.68 -9.96 16.12
N ARG A 185 34.95 -8.67 16.36
CA ARG A 185 36.32 -8.20 16.54
C ARG A 185 36.87 -8.78 17.85
N PRO A 186 37.90 -9.64 17.82
CA PRO A 186 38.51 -10.16 19.03
C PRO A 186 39.11 -8.98 19.81
N THR A 187 38.82 -8.88 21.09
CA THR A 187 39.56 -8.00 22.00
C THR A 187 40.98 -8.54 22.11
N GLU A 188 41.86 -8.14 21.20
CA GLU A 188 43.30 -8.34 21.38
C GLU A 188 43.73 -7.52 22.59
N LYS A 189 43.91 -8.23 23.71
CA LYS A 189 44.54 -7.72 24.91
C LYS A 189 46.02 -7.46 24.62
N ASN A 190 46.33 -6.30 24.06
CA ASN A 190 47.70 -5.78 24.09
C ASN A 190 47.72 -4.55 25.01
N ASP A 191 48.23 -4.79 26.21
CA ASP A 191 48.71 -3.77 27.14
C ASP A 191 49.78 -2.93 26.45
N THR A 192 49.46 -1.70 26.04
CA THR A 192 50.23 -0.50 26.40
C THR A 192 49.55 0.77 25.88
N PHE A 193 49.22 1.65 26.83
CA PHE A 193 49.24 3.12 26.72
C PHE A 193 49.11 3.74 25.31
N SER A 194 47.87 4.03 24.91
CA SER A 194 47.56 5.09 23.92
C SER A 194 46.14 5.62 24.18
N LYS A 195 46.01 6.62 25.06
CA LYS A 195 44.80 7.46 25.14
C LYS A 195 44.77 8.37 23.90
N SER A 196 44.07 7.99 22.84
CA SER A 196 43.48 8.96 21.90
C SER A 196 42.56 8.36 20.84
N ARG A 197 41.36 8.96 20.72
CA ARG A 197 40.50 9.05 19.50
C ARG A 197 39.60 7.86 19.11
N SER A 198 39.02 7.09 20.03
CA SER A 198 37.84 6.26 19.70
C SER A 198 36.49 6.98 19.85
N GLY A 199 36.39 8.00 20.72
CA GLY A 199 35.10 8.62 21.05
C GLY A 199 34.45 9.49 19.96
N GLN A 200 35.20 10.04 19.00
CA GLN A 200 34.64 10.99 18.03
C GLN A 200 34.00 10.33 16.79
N ARG A 201 34.36 9.08 16.46
CA ARG A 201 33.82 8.40 15.26
C ARG A 201 32.49 7.71 15.52
N GLU A 202 32.25 7.20 16.72
CA GLU A 202 30.98 6.58 17.12
C GLU A 202 29.86 7.60 17.37
N LEU A 203 30.18 8.78 17.92
CA LEU A 203 29.22 9.87 18.09
C LEU A 203 28.62 10.32 16.74
N SER A 204 29.46 10.43 15.71
CA SER A 204 29.03 10.87 14.38
C SER A 204 28.13 9.84 13.68
N THR A 205 28.42 8.54 13.76
CA THR A 205 27.57 7.50 13.16
C THR A 205 26.30 7.22 13.96
N ALA A 206 26.34 7.34 15.30
CA ALA A 206 25.17 7.19 16.15
C ALA A 206 24.23 8.41 16.08
N GLN A 207 24.74 9.64 16.03
CA GLN A 207 23.90 10.83 15.87
C GLN A 207 23.27 10.91 14.47
N LEU A 208 24.01 10.54 13.42
CA LEU A 208 23.46 10.38 12.07
C LEU A 208 22.39 9.28 12.01
N SER A 209 22.48 8.23 12.86
CA SER A 209 21.42 7.22 12.96
C SER A 209 20.13 7.75 13.58
N GLY A 210 20.22 8.65 14.58
CA GLY A 210 19.06 9.23 15.26
C GLY A 210 18.28 10.17 14.36
N ASP A 211 18.97 11.13 13.73
CA ASP A 211 18.36 12.11 12.83
C ASP A 211 17.77 11.43 11.58
N PHE A 212 18.43 10.39 11.07
CA PHE A 212 17.92 9.59 9.95
C PHE A 212 16.68 8.77 10.33
N LEU A 213 16.63 8.18 11.53
CA LEU A 213 15.46 7.45 12.01
C LEU A 213 14.28 8.38 12.28
N ALA A 214 14.53 9.60 12.76
CA ALA A 214 13.51 10.64 12.89
C ALA A 214 12.94 11.00 11.50
N TYR A 215 13.81 11.25 10.51
CA TYR A 215 13.40 11.50 9.13
C TYR A 215 12.55 10.35 8.54
N LEU A 216 12.95 9.09 8.75
CA LEU A 216 12.15 7.93 8.31
C LEU A 216 10.81 7.83 9.04
N GLY A 217 10.77 8.22 10.31
CA GLY A 217 9.54 8.32 11.10
C GLY A 217 8.59 9.37 10.52
N ASP A 218 9.10 10.56 10.23
CA ASP A 218 8.33 11.67 9.64
C ASP A 218 7.84 11.32 8.22
N GLU A 219 8.69 10.70 7.40
CA GLU A 219 8.32 10.21 6.06
C GLU A 219 7.19 9.16 6.16
N MET A 220 7.25 8.25 7.14
CA MET A 220 6.17 7.30 7.40
C MET A 220 4.89 8.03 7.82
N ASP A 221 4.98 8.97 8.76
CA ASP A 221 3.85 9.77 9.26
C ASP A 221 3.12 10.45 8.11
N TRP A 222 3.88 11.06 7.22
CA TRP A 222 3.34 11.72 6.04
C TRP A 222 2.62 10.74 5.10
N VAL A 223 3.21 9.57 4.80
CA VAL A 223 2.57 8.54 3.97
C VAL A 223 1.29 8.00 4.60
N ALA A 224 1.25 7.83 5.93
CA ALA A 224 0.05 7.39 6.63
C ALA A 224 -1.08 8.43 6.55
N VAL A 225 -0.77 9.72 6.76
CA VAL A 225 -1.77 10.80 6.65
C VAL A 225 -2.28 10.92 5.23
N GLU A 226 -1.39 10.85 4.23
CA GLU A 226 -1.76 10.86 2.81
C GLU A 226 -2.69 9.69 2.48
N TYR A 227 -2.38 8.48 2.96
CA TYR A 227 -3.18 7.28 2.75
C TYR A 227 -4.57 7.40 3.38
N SER A 228 -4.65 7.80 4.65
CA SER A 228 -5.95 7.96 5.34
C SER A 228 -6.82 9.00 4.64
N SER A 229 -6.26 10.16 4.26
CA SER A 229 -7.01 11.20 3.57
C SER A 229 -7.55 10.75 2.21
N LEU A 230 -6.74 10.05 1.41
CA LEU A 230 -7.18 9.52 0.13
C LEU A 230 -8.22 8.42 0.28
N LEU A 231 -8.08 7.54 1.27
CA LEU A 231 -9.01 6.45 1.52
C LEU A 231 -10.36 6.97 2.03
N GLU A 232 -10.35 7.93 2.95
CA GLU A 232 -11.57 8.60 3.41
C GLU A 232 -12.27 9.32 2.26
N GLY A 233 -11.51 10.06 1.44
CA GLY A 233 -12.04 10.72 0.25
C GLY A 233 -12.63 9.73 -0.75
N PHE A 234 -12.04 8.55 -0.91
CA PHE A 234 -12.56 7.48 -1.75
C PHE A 234 -13.86 6.90 -1.18
N ILE A 235 -13.87 6.55 0.11
CA ILE A 235 -15.04 5.96 0.78
C ILE A 235 -16.23 6.92 0.76
N ALA A 236 -16.02 8.22 1.02
CA ALA A 236 -17.07 9.22 1.02
C ALA A 236 -17.78 9.37 -0.35
N GLN A 237 -17.06 9.09 -1.45
CA GLN A 237 -17.58 9.22 -2.80
C GLN A 237 -18.29 7.95 -3.31
N LEU A 238 -18.08 6.77 -2.67
CA LEU A 238 -18.67 5.48 -3.09
C LEU A 238 -20.22 5.45 -3.08
N PRO A 239 -20.94 5.98 -2.06
CA PRO A 239 -22.39 5.82 -1.96
C PRO A 239 -23.19 6.59 -3.02
N GLY A 240 -22.56 7.56 -3.68
CA GLY A 240 -23.20 8.45 -4.66
C GLY A 240 -23.31 7.87 -6.08
N GLN A 241 -22.72 6.71 -6.36
CA GLN A 241 -22.63 6.18 -7.73
C GLN A 241 -23.57 5.00 -8.00
N HIS A 242 -23.34 3.85 -7.36
CA HIS A 242 -24.05 2.61 -7.66
C HIS A 242 -24.40 1.86 -6.37
N ILE A 243 -25.49 1.08 -6.38
CA ILE A 243 -25.93 0.31 -5.20
C ILE A 243 -24.85 -0.69 -4.77
N ASP A 244 -24.23 -1.39 -5.72
CA ASP A 244 -23.12 -2.33 -5.49
C ASP A 244 -21.93 -1.65 -4.77
N LEU A 245 -21.69 -0.37 -5.05
CA LEU A 245 -20.61 0.40 -4.41
C LEU A 245 -20.95 0.80 -2.97
N LYS A 246 -22.24 0.84 -2.58
CA LYS A 246 -22.64 0.98 -1.17
C LYS A 246 -22.27 -0.27 -0.36
N PHE A 247 -22.43 -1.45 -0.93
CA PHE A 247 -21.99 -2.70 -0.30
C PHE A 247 -20.46 -2.77 -0.20
N LEU A 248 -19.75 -2.31 -1.22
CA LEU A 248 -18.29 -2.16 -1.15
C LEU A 248 -17.89 -1.17 -0.03
N SER A 249 -18.55 -0.01 0.08
CA SER A 249 -18.30 0.95 1.15
C SER A 249 -18.47 0.33 2.53
N PHE A 250 -19.53 -0.45 2.74
CA PHE A 250 -19.75 -1.17 4.00
C PHE A 250 -18.67 -2.23 4.26
N ARG A 251 -18.21 -2.96 3.22
CA ARG A 251 -17.15 -3.97 3.36
C ARG A 251 -15.77 -3.36 3.61
N LEU A 252 -15.51 -2.17 3.07
CA LEU A 252 -14.28 -1.42 3.27
C LEU A 252 -14.22 -0.79 4.66
N ASP A 253 -15.36 -0.36 5.19
CA ASP A 253 -15.48 0.17 6.55
C ASP A 253 -16.19 -0.81 7.50
N PHE A 254 -15.96 -2.12 7.33
CA PHE A 254 -16.58 -3.15 8.16
C PHE A 254 -16.20 -3.01 9.65
N SER A 255 -15.03 -2.40 9.92
CA SER A 255 -14.58 -2.10 11.27
C SER A 255 -15.12 -0.77 11.83
N GLU A 256 -15.95 -0.02 11.09
CA GLU A 256 -16.37 1.36 11.41
C GLU A 256 -15.18 2.29 11.75
N TYR A 257 -13.96 1.92 11.35
CA TYR A 257 -12.77 2.67 11.72
C TYR A 257 -12.78 4.05 11.06
N TYR A 258 -13.20 4.11 9.79
CA TYR A 258 -13.21 5.34 9.00
C TYR A 258 -14.46 6.17 9.29
N THR A 259 -15.63 5.54 9.49
CA THR A 259 -16.83 6.25 9.97
C THR A 259 -16.57 6.93 11.32
N ARG A 260 -15.91 6.25 12.28
CA ARG A 260 -15.61 6.82 13.60
C ARG A 260 -14.60 7.97 13.59
N LEU A 261 -13.68 7.98 12.61
CA LEU A 261 -12.80 9.14 12.36
C LEU A 261 -13.62 10.36 11.88
N HIS A 262 -14.67 10.13 11.09
CA HIS A 262 -15.50 11.19 10.50
C HIS A 262 -16.53 11.79 11.47
N THR A 263 -17.12 11.00 12.37
CA THR A 263 -18.18 11.48 13.29
C THR A 263 -17.69 12.17 14.56
N GLY A 264 -16.38 12.28 14.79
CA GLY A 264 -15.84 12.96 15.98
C GLY A 264 -16.34 12.39 17.31
N MET A 265 -16.83 11.15 17.34
CA MET A 265 -17.32 10.51 18.56
C MET A 265 -16.13 10.07 19.42
N SER A 266 -15.76 10.95 20.35
CA SER A 266 -14.84 10.67 21.44
C SER A 266 -15.41 9.61 22.37
N THR A 267 -15.11 8.34 22.10
CA THR A 267 -14.99 7.33 23.16
C THR A 267 -13.87 6.37 22.79
N ILE A 268 -12.79 6.46 23.58
CA ILE A 268 -11.59 5.62 23.65
C ILE A 268 -11.26 4.92 22.32
N PRO A 269 -10.30 5.45 21.55
CA PRO A 269 -9.71 4.70 20.45
C PRO A 269 -9.27 3.34 21.01
N ILE A 270 -9.29 2.29 20.20
CA ILE A 270 -8.31 1.22 20.42
C ILE A 270 -6.95 1.92 20.25
N ARG A 271 -6.43 2.48 21.36
CA ARG A 271 -5.18 3.22 21.45
C ARG A 271 -4.10 2.16 21.32
N LEU A 272 -3.68 1.86 20.10
CA LEU A 272 -2.26 1.66 19.87
C LEU A 272 -1.64 3.04 20.03
N HIS A 273 -1.23 3.33 21.26
CA HIS A 273 -0.71 4.59 21.78
C HIS A 273 0.17 5.33 20.74
N ARG A 274 -0.42 6.22 19.94
CA ARG A 274 0.31 7.26 19.23
C ARG A 274 0.55 8.38 20.24
N THR A 275 1.66 8.32 20.97
CA THR A 275 2.18 9.47 21.71
C THR A 275 3.33 10.09 20.95
N PRO A 276 3.25 11.37 20.53
CA PRO A 276 4.45 12.16 20.33
C PRO A 276 5.03 12.43 21.72
N ILE A 277 6.15 11.78 22.06
CA ILE A 277 6.86 12.10 23.30
C ILE A 277 7.83 13.22 22.96
N ASN A 278 7.54 14.42 23.49
CA ASN A 278 8.49 15.53 23.55
C ASN A 278 9.79 15.02 24.18
N VAL A 279 10.86 15.08 23.39
CA VAL A 279 12.23 14.83 23.87
C VAL A 279 12.54 15.93 24.88
N LEU A 280 12.41 15.63 26.17
CA LEU A 280 12.97 16.45 27.22
C LEU A 280 14.49 16.49 27.00
N LYS A 281 15.00 17.63 26.55
CA LYS A 281 16.43 17.94 26.64
C LYS A 281 16.85 17.81 28.11
N PRO A 282 17.92 17.07 28.44
CA PRO A 282 18.47 17.09 29.79
C PRO A 282 19.00 18.49 30.08
N SER A 283 18.40 19.14 31.07
CA SER A 283 18.91 20.37 31.68
C SER A 283 20.28 20.07 32.29
N ILE A 284 21.31 20.73 31.77
CA ILE A 284 22.64 20.77 32.37
C ILE A 284 22.51 21.63 33.63
N SER A 285 22.47 20.97 34.80
CA SER A 285 22.58 21.64 36.09
C SER A 285 24.02 22.09 36.26
N THR A 286 24.24 23.38 36.02
CA THR A 286 25.44 24.09 36.46
C THR A 286 25.17 24.50 37.91
N GLU A 287 25.73 23.78 38.88
CA GLU A 287 25.91 24.30 40.24
C GLU A 287 27.40 24.55 40.44
N LEU A 288 27.76 25.82 40.23
CA LEU A 288 28.97 26.46 40.73
C LEU A 288 28.51 27.44 41.82
N ASP A 289 29.13 27.28 42.98
CA ASP A 289 29.33 28.23 44.08
C ASP A 289 28.13 28.80 44.85
N LEU A 290 28.11 28.58 46.18
CA LEU A 290 28.47 29.62 47.16
C LEU A 290 28.36 29.12 48.63
N VAL A 291 29.44 29.40 49.38
CA VAL A 291 29.70 29.37 50.84
C VAL A 291 30.09 28.04 51.48
#